data_AF-A0A0C9UAR4-F1
#
_entry.id   AF-A0A0C9UAR4-F1
#
_cell.length_a   1.000
_cell.length_b   1.000
_cell.length_c   1.000
_cell.angle_alpha   90.00
_cell.angle_beta   90.00
_cell.angle_gamma   90.00
#
_symmetry.space_group_name_H-M   'P 1'
#
loop_
_entity.id
_entity.type
_entity.pdbx_description
1 polymer ?
#
loop_
_entity_poly.entity_id
_entity_poly.type
_entity_poly.pdbx_seq_one_letter_code
_entity_poly.pdbx_strand_id
1 'polypeptide(L)'
;MTKLGLHTIEGGKLPTVPLKDDSVADVRALLLVLYRGFEQTYRNPESMAFDGALSILRLSHKYQMEQLRLSMVNLLKFSWPLNYETYRWLMGTLSLPERKERLDKCAKLIHVARLLEAYELLPAAFFELAASNCSQWIEGIDGTTFLSSADWHRIMIGKTATWPRRFKKLLVKDILPVRAVGHQCTDSKGNTIRYDGFDYITQCCSVPCFHV
;
A
#
# COMPACT_ATOMS: atom_id res chain seq x y z
N MET A 1 13.37 41.36 -19.83
CA MET A 1 14.61 40.96 -19.13
C MET A 1 14.42 41.21 -17.65
N THR A 2 13.94 40.21 -16.92
CA THR A 2 13.61 40.32 -15.50
C THR A 2 14.86 40.00 -14.69
N LYS A 3 15.45 41.01 -14.03
CA LYS A 3 16.59 40.83 -13.13
C LYS A 3 16.13 40.01 -11.92
N LEU A 4 16.55 38.75 -11.84
CA LEU A 4 16.49 37.97 -10.60
C LEU A 4 17.52 38.56 -9.64
N GLY A 5 17.06 39.37 -8.69
CA GLY A 5 17.88 39.89 -7.61
C GLY A 5 18.30 38.75 -6.70
N LEU A 6 19.59 38.41 -6.70
CA LEU A 6 20.18 37.58 -5.65
C LEU A 6 20.17 38.40 -4.35
N HIS A 7 19.23 38.09 -3.46
CA HIS A 7 19.29 38.54 -2.08
C HIS A 7 20.28 37.68 -1.31
N THR A 8 21.35 38.30 -0.84
CA THR A 8 22.30 37.72 0.12
C THR A 8 21.54 37.45 1.43
N ILE A 9 21.32 36.18 1.77
CA ILE A 9 20.66 35.78 3.01
C ILE A 9 21.68 35.89 4.14
N GLU A 10 21.62 36.98 4.91
CA GLU A 10 22.41 37.16 6.13
C GLU A 10 22.05 36.10 7.17
N GLY A 11 22.99 35.21 7.52
CA GLY A 11 23.00 34.38 8.74
C GLY A 11 21.65 33.74 9.14
N GLY A 12 20.81 33.47 8.14
CA GLY A 12 19.36 33.47 8.29
C GLY A 12 18.86 32.12 8.75
N LYS A 13 18.07 32.12 9.82
CA LYS A 13 17.34 30.95 10.33
C LYS A 13 16.74 30.16 9.15
N LEU A 14 17.19 28.92 8.95
CA LEU A 14 16.73 28.08 7.86
C LEU A 14 15.20 27.95 7.91
N PRO A 15 14.50 28.03 6.76
CA PRO A 15 13.07 27.82 6.73
C PRO A 15 12.77 26.42 7.27
N THR A 16 11.94 26.36 8.30
CA THR A 16 11.53 25.11 8.95
C THR A 16 10.03 24.92 8.75
N VAL A 17 9.63 23.71 8.36
CA VAL A 17 8.22 23.33 8.21
C VAL A 17 7.88 22.37 9.35
N PRO A 18 7.03 22.77 10.31
CA PRO A 18 6.62 21.88 11.39
C PRO A 18 5.62 20.84 10.86
N LEU A 19 5.95 19.56 10.97
CA LEU A 19 5.06 18.45 10.65
C LEU A 19 4.37 17.98 11.93
N LYS A 20 3.14 18.45 12.16
CA LYS A 20 2.37 18.10 13.36
C LYS A 20 1.82 16.67 13.24
N ASP A 21 1.91 15.94 14.35
CA ASP A 21 1.33 14.59 14.54
C ASP A 21 1.90 13.48 13.64
N ASP A 22 3.03 13.73 12.98
CA ASP A 22 3.71 12.72 12.17
C ASP A 22 4.93 12.17 12.90
N SER A 23 5.04 10.84 12.90
CA SER A 23 6.22 10.17 13.40
C SER A 23 7.41 10.44 12.49
N VAL A 24 8.59 10.70 13.08
CA VAL A 24 9.85 10.87 12.35
C VAL A 24 10.14 9.65 11.48
N ALA A 25 9.80 8.45 11.96
CA ALA A 25 10.00 7.20 11.20
C ALA A 25 9.11 7.16 9.95
N ASP A 26 7.85 7.57 10.06
CA ASP A 26 6.88 7.58 8.95
C ASP A 26 7.29 8.60 7.88
N VAL A 27 7.66 9.81 8.32
CA VAL A 27 8.14 10.87 7.42
C VAL A 27 9.42 10.42 6.71
N ARG A 28 10.35 9.79 7.44
CA ARG A 28 11.57 9.24 6.83
C ARG A 28 11.25 8.18 5.77
N ALA A 29 10.32 7.28 6.04
CA ALA A 29 9.89 6.25 5.09
C ALA A 29 9.27 6.88 3.83
N LEU A 30 8.41 7.88 3.99
CA LEU A 30 7.83 8.64 2.88
C LEU A 30 8.92 9.33 2.05
N LEU A 31 9.84 10.06 2.69
CA LEU A 31 10.92 10.77 1.99
C LEU A 31 11.83 9.79 1.23
N LEU A 32 12.13 8.62 1.79
CA LEU A 32 12.91 7.60 1.09
C LEU A 32 12.23 7.16 -0.22
N VAL A 33 10.91 6.93 -0.20
CA VAL A 33 10.15 6.58 -1.41
C VAL A 33 10.13 7.73 -2.42
N LEU A 34 9.97 8.98 -1.96
CA LEU A 34 9.93 10.14 -2.85
C LEU A 34 11.29 10.40 -3.53
N TYR A 35 12.40 10.27 -2.80
CA TYR A 35 13.74 10.60 -3.31
C TYR A 35 14.42 9.45 -4.04
N ARG A 36 14.25 8.20 -3.60
CA ARG A 36 14.83 7.03 -4.29
C ARG A 36 13.92 6.52 -5.39
N GLY A 37 12.66 6.94 -5.39
CA GLY A 37 11.63 6.40 -6.24
C GLY A 37 11.00 5.15 -5.65
N PHE A 38 9.78 4.88 -6.11
CA PHE A 38 9.02 3.70 -5.76
C PHE A 38 9.83 2.43 -6.11
N GLU A 39 10.14 2.22 -7.38
CA GLU A 39 10.82 1.01 -7.88
C GLU A 39 12.09 0.62 -7.12
N GLN A 40 12.95 1.60 -6.79
CA GLN A 40 14.20 1.30 -6.08
C GLN A 40 13.96 0.88 -4.64
N THR A 41 12.90 1.41 -4.02
CA THR A 41 12.49 1.02 -2.67
C THR A 41 11.87 -0.38 -2.69
N TYR A 42 11.09 -0.72 -3.73
CA TYR A 42 10.34 -1.99 -3.83
C TYR A 42 11.00 -3.12 -4.61
N ARG A 43 12.18 -2.89 -5.20
CA ARG A 43 12.92 -3.95 -5.94
C ARG A 43 13.14 -5.21 -5.10
N ASN A 44 13.22 -5.04 -3.79
CA ASN A 44 13.05 -6.14 -2.86
C ASN A 44 11.72 -5.93 -2.09
N PRO A 45 10.65 -6.68 -2.39
CA PRO A 45 9.37 -6.53 -1.67
C PRO A 45 9.49 -6.86 -0.17
N GLU A 46 10.54 -7.56 0.26
CA GLU A 46 10.84 -7.79 1.68
C GLU A 46 11.47 -6.56 2.36
N SER A 47 11.90 -5.55 1.60
CA SER A 47 12.56 -4.37 2.15
C SER A 47 11.59 -3.47 2.93
N MET A 48 10.31 -3.47 2.54
CA MET A 48 9.30 -2.64 3.18
C MET A 48 8.48 -3.48 4.15
N ALA A 49 8.74 -3.27 5.44
CA ALA A 49 7.89 -3.79 6.49
C ALA A 49 6.44 -3.32 6.31
N PHE A 50 5.49 -4.17 6.69
CA PHE A 50 4.06 -3.89 6.64
C PHE A 50 3.70 -2.54 7.28
N ASP A 51 4.24 -2.25 8.46
CA ASP A 51 3.98 -1.00 9.15
C ASP A 51 4.51 0.21 8.36
N GLY A 52 5.65 0.07 7.67
CA GLY A 52 6.17 1.10 6.77
C GLY A 52 5.22 1.40 5.59
N ALA A 53 4.63 0.36 5.00
CA ALA A 53 3.64 0.54 3.94
C ALA A 53 2.37 1.24 4.45
N LEU A 54 1.88 0.88 5.64
CA LEU A 54 0.74 1.56 6.27
C LEU A 54 1.06 3.02 6.62
N SER A 55 2.26 3.30 7.12
CA SER A 55 2.72 4.66 7.41
C SER A 55 2.74 5.52 6.15
N ILE A 56 3.30 5.01 5.04
CA ILE A 56 3.32 5.74 3.76
C ILE A 56 1.90 5.91 3.22
N LEU A 57 1.03 4.89 3.35
CA LEU A 57 -0.37 5.02 2.95
C LEU A 57 -1.10 6.13 3.74
N ARG A 58 -0.89 6.20 5.06
CA ARG A 58 -1.46 7.25 5.92
C ARG A 58 -0.96 8.64 5.53
N LEU A 59 0.35 8.79 5.35
CA LEU A 59 0.93 10.09 5.00
C LEU A 59 0.58 10.51 3.58
N SER A 60 0.58 9.59 2.61
CA SER A 60 0.15 9.89 1.24
C SER A 60 -1.32 10.33 1.19
N HIS A 61 -2.20 9.73 1.99
CA HIS A 61 -3.56 10.23 2.16
C HIS A 61 -3.60 11.63 2.81
N LYS A 62 -2.90 11.83 3.94
CA LYS A 62 -2.84 13.12 4.66
C LYS A 62 -2.33 14.27 3.77
N TYR A 63 -1.30 14.00 2.97
CA TYR A 63 -0.65 14.97 2.08
C TYR A 63 -1.19 14.94 0.65
N GLN A 64 -2.32 14.25 0.40
CA GLN A 64 -3.00 14.22 -0.89
C GLN A 64 -2.12 13.75 -2.07
N MET A 65 -1.20 12.83 -1.80
CA MET A 65 -0.32 12.20 -2.79
C MET A 65 -1.03 10.99 -3.43
N GLU A 66 -2.06 11.26 -4.23
CA GLU A 66 -3.01 10.23 -4.70
C GLU A 66 -2.35 9.07 -5.45
N GLN A 67 -1.40 9.36 -6.34
CA GLN A 67 -0.68 8.31 -7.09
C GLN A 67 0.10 7.39 -6.15
N LEU A 68 0.78 7.94 -5.15
CA LEU A 68 1.51 7.16 -4.15
C LEU A 68 0.55 6.35 -3.27
N ARG A 69 -0.60 6.94 -2.91
CA ARG A 69 -1.67 6.25 -2.17
C ARG A 69 -2.16 5.03 -2.95
N LEU A 70 -2.48 5.19 -4.23
CA LEU A 70 -2.92 4.08 -5.10
C LEU A 70 -1.85 3.00 -5.24
N SER A 71 -0.59 3.38 -5.40
CA SER A 71 0.53 2.43 -5.47
C SER A 71 0.70 1.66 -4.16
N MET A 72 0.50 2.30 -3.00
CA MET A 72 0.48 1.62 -1.69
C MET A 72 -0.70 0.67 -1.53
N VAL A 73 -1.90 1.05 -1.97
CA VAL A 73 -3.06 0.16 -1.98
C VAL A 73 -2.79 -1.07 -2.85
N ASN A 74 -2.24 -0.87 -4.05
CA ASN A 74 -1.90 -1.97 -4.95
C ASN A 74 -0.82 -2.89 -4.36
N LEU A 75 0.22 -2.32 -3.74
CA LEU A 75 1.24 -3.09 -3.03
C LEU A 75 0.62 -3.98 -1.94
N LEU A 76 -0.24 -3.41 -1.09
CA LEU A 76 -0.91 -4.17 -0.03
C LEU A 76 -1.84 -5.25 -0.61
N LYS A 77 -2.51 -5.00 -1.74
CA LYS A 77 -3.33 -6.03 -2.41
C LYS A 77 -2.50 -7.23 -2.89
N PHE A 78 -1.23 -7.05 -3.25
CA PHE A 78 -0.35 -8.17 -3.57
C PHE A 78 -0.07 -9.05 -2.35
N SER A 79 0.11 -8.43 -1.18
CA SER A 79 0.31 -9.16 0.08
C SER A 79 -0.97 -9.82 0.61
N TRP A 80 -2.16 -9.35 0.21
CA TRP A 80 -3.48 -9.92 0.58
C TRP A 80 -4.28 -10.29 -0.67
N PRO A 81 -3.94 -11.41 -1.33
CA PRO A 81 -4.54 -11.79 -2.60
C PRO A 81 -6.04 -12.08 -2.45
N LEU A 82 -6.84 -11.52 -3.35
CA LEU A 82 -8.27 -11.85 -3.48
C LEU A 82 -8.49 -13.19 -4.18
N ASN A 83 -7.47 -13.76 -4.85
CA ASN A 83 -7.58 -15.06 -5.48
C ASN A 83 -7.42 -16.17 -4.44
N TYR A 84 -8.42 -17.06 -4.34
CA TYR A 84 -8.41 -18.15 -3.36
C TYR A 84 -7.27 -19.15 -3.56
N GLU A 85 -6.89 -19.44 -4.80
CA GLU A 85 -5.79 -20.37 -5.10
C GLU A 85 -4.44 -19.74 -4.70
N THR A 86 -4.23 -18.47 -5.03
CA THR A 86 -3.06 -17.70 -4.57
C THR A 86 -3.01 -17.60 -3.06
N TYR A 87 -4.14 -17.29 -2.41
CA TYR A 87 -4.25 -17.27 -0.95
C TYR A 87 -3.91 -18.63 -0.34
N ARG A 88 -4.50 -19.72 -0.85
CA ARG A 88 -4.25 -21.07 -0.34
C ARG A 88 -2.78 -21.45 -0.47
N TRP A 89 -2.17 -21.15 -1.62
CA TRP A 89 -0.75 -21.38 -1.85
C TRP A 89 0.10 -20.61 -0.84
N LEU A 90 -0.13 -19.30 -0.70
CA LEU A 90 0.56 -18.44 0.26
C LEU A 90 0.43 -18.96 1.69
N MET A 91 -0.78 -19.31 2.12
CA MET A 91 -0.98 -19.85 3.47
C MET A 91 -0.26 -21.18 3.66
N GLY A 92 -0.13 -21.99 2.60
CA GLY A 92 0.64 -23.23 2.61
C GLY A 92 2.14 -23.03 2.80
N THR A 93 2.70 -21.90 2.35
CA THR A 93 4.14 -21.60 2.49
C THR A 93 4.50 -20.98 3.84
N LEU A 94 3.54 -20.34 4.53
CA LEU A 94 3.77 -19.68 5.81
C LEU A 94 3.80 -20.67 6.98
N SER A 95 4.77 -20.48 7.89
CA SER A 95 4.86 -21.14 9.19
C SER A 95 3.75 -20.68 10.15
N LEU A 96 3.52 -21.43 11.24
CA LEU A 96 2.49 -21.07 12.23
C LEU A 96 2.69 -19.69 12.86
N PRO A 97 3.91 -19.27 13.28
CA PRO A 97 4.14 -17.93 13.80
C PRO A 97 3.82 -16.83 12.78
N GLU A 98 4.25 -17.01 11.52
CA GLU A 98 3.98 -16.03 10.45
C GLU A 98 2.49 -15.90 10.16
N ARG A 99 1.74 -17.02 10.19
CA ARG A 99 0.27 -16.98 10.06
C ARG A 99 -0.37 -16.19 11.20
N LYS A 100 0.10 -16.35 12.44
CA LYS A 100 -0.40 -15.59 13.59
C LYS A 100 -0.12 -14.09 13.42
N GLU A 101 1.12 -13.74 13.05
CA GLU A 101 1.52 -12.35 12.78
C GLU A 101 0.67 -11.74 11.66
N ARG A 102 0.39 -12.52 10.61
CA ARG A 102 -0.44 -12.07 9.48
C ARG A 102 -1.87 -11.74 9.89
N LEU A 103 -2.46 -12.47 10.85
CA LEU A 103 -3.78 -12.14 11.39
C LEU A 103 -3.78 -10.81 12.16
N ASP A 104 -2.73 -10.51 12.92
CA ASP A 104 -2.56 -9.20 13.56
C ASP A 104 -2.51 -8.08 12.50
N LYS A 105 -1.74 -8.31 11.44
CA LYS A 105 -1.66 -7.39 10.29
C LYS A 105 -3.02 -7.20 9.61
N CYS A 106 -3.83 -8.24 9.46
CA CYS A 106 -5.19 -8.11 8.91
C CYS A 106 -6.08 -7.19 9.76
N ALA A 107 -6.02 -7.28 11.09
CA ALA A 107 -6.80 -6.42 11.97
C ALA A 107 -6.39 -4.94 11.82
N LYS A 108 -5.08 -4.67 11.81
CA LYS A 108 -4.51 -3.34 11.53
C LYS A 108 -4.91 -2.83 10.14
N LEU A 109 -4.86 -3.70 9.13
CA LEU A 109 -5.22 -3.38 7.75
C LEU A 109 -6.69 -2.95 7.64
N ILE A 110 -7.61 -3.66 8.31
CA ILE A 110 -9.04 -3.29 8.33
C ILE A 110 -9.24 -1.90 8.94
N HIS A 111 -8.59 -1.64 10.07
CA HIS A 111 -8.67 -0.36 10.75
C HIS A 111 -8.18 0.79 9.87
N VAL A 112 -6.97 0.65 9.30
CA VAL A 112 -6.38 1.68 8.42
C VAL A 112 -7.17 1.85 7.14
N ALA A 113 -7.64 0.76 6.52
CA ALA A 113 -8.45 0.82 5.30
C ALA A 113 -9.76 1.60 5.52
N ARG A 114 -10.39 1.47 6.68
CA ARG A 114 -11.55 2.29 7.05
C ARG A 114 -11.19 3.75 7.23
N LEU A 115 -10.10 4.03 7.95
CA LEU A 115 -9.67 5.39 8.28
C LEU A 115 -9.29 6.19 7.03
N LEU A 116 -8.72 5.53 6.03
CA LEU A 116 -8.20 6.14 4.80
C LEU A 116 -9.08 5.88 3.57
N GLU A 117 -10.28 5.34 3.78
CA GLU A 117 -11.25 5.01 2.73
C GLU A 117 -10.70 4.07 1.63
N ALA A 118 -9.71 3.24 1.96
CA ALA A 118 -9.11 2.24 1.07
C ALA A 118 -9.89 0.91 1.14
N TYR A 119 -11.18 0.96 0.83
CA TYR A 119 -12.11 -0.15 1.04
C TYR A 119 -11.80 -1.39 0.20
N GLU A 120 -10.98 -1.27 -0.85
CA GLU A 120 -10.52 -2.38 -1.70
C GLU A 120 -9.67 -3.40 -0.94
N LEU A 121 -9.08 -3.01 0.19
CA LEU A 121 -8.26 -3.87 1.05
C LEU A 121 -9.12 -4.72 2.01
N LEU A 122 -10.35 -4.28 2.29
CA LEU A 122 -11.20 -4.90 3.30
C LEU A 122 -11.59 -6.35 2.98
N PRO A 123 -12.02 -6.73 1.75
CA PRO A 123 -12.52 -8.07 1.50
C PRO A 123 -11.50 -9.16 1.78
N ALA A 124 -10.24 -8.96 1.38
CA ALA A 124 -9.17 -9.93 1.62
C ALA A 124 -8.85 -10.06 3.11
N ALA A 125 -8.73 -8.93 3.81
CA ALA A 125 -8.44 -8.93 5.25
C ALA A 125 -9.56 -9.59 6.07
N PHE A 126 -10.83 -9.24 5.79
CA PHE A 126 -11.99 -9.87 6.43
C PHE A 126 -12.08 -11.36 6.13
N PHE A 127 -11.81 -11.76 4.88
CA PHE A 127 -11.82 -13.16 4.49
C PHE A 127 -10.79 -13.96 5.29
N GLU A 128 -9.56 -13.47 5.37
CA GLU A 128 -8.48 -14.16 6.07
C GLU A 128 -8.78 -14.28 7.58
N LEU A 129 -9.28 -13.21 8.17
CA LEU A 129 -9.74 -13.20 9.55
C LEU A 129 -10.87 -14.23 9.79
N ALA A 130 -11.92 -14.21 8.96
CA ALA A 130 -13.05 -15.12 9.08
C ALA A 130 -12.67 -16.60 8.84
N ALA A 131 -11.71 -16.86 7.95
CA ALA A 131 -11.22 -18.20 7.61
C ALA A 131 -10.33 -18.82 8.71
N SER A 132 -9.82 -18.00 9.62
CA SER A 132 -8.92 -18.46 10.68
C SER A 132 -9.68 -19.08 11.88
N ASN A 133 -8.99 -19.97 12.62
CA ASN A 133 -9.56 -20.63 13.79
C ASN A 133 -9.64 -19.68 14.98
N CYS A 134 -10.82 -19.57 15.60
CA CYS A 134 -11.11 -18.57 16.64
C CYS A 134 -10.26 -18.77 17.90
N SER A 135 -9.88 -20.01 18.20
CA SER A 135 -9.08 -20.34 19.38
C SER A 135 -7.72 -19.63 19.39
N GLN A 136 -7.15 -19.34 18.22
CA GLN A 136 -5.86 -18.65 18.10
C GLN A 136 -5.92 -17.16 18.45
N TRP A 137 -7.11 -16.60 18.59
CA TRP A 137 -7.32 -15.17 18.75
C TRP A 137 -7.50 -14.74 20.20
N ILE A 138 -8.13 -15.62 20.99
CA ILE A 138 -8.56 -15.33 22.35
C ILE A 138 -7.35 -15.20 23.30
N GLU A 139 -6.22 -15.83 22.97
CA GLU A 139 -5.06 -15.94 23.87
C GLU A 139 -3.90 -14.97 23.58
N GLY A 140 -4.05 -13.96 22.73
CA GLY A 140 -3.02 -12.92 22.62
C GLY A 140 -2.78 -12.39 21.22
N ILE A 141 -3.78 -11.71 20.67
CA ILE A 141 -3.60 -10.78 19.55
C ILE A 141 -3.86 -9.36 20.10
N ASP A 142 -2.77 -8.59 20.27
CA ASP A 142 -2.84 -7.19 20.70
C ASP A 142 -3.62 -6.31 19.71
N GLY A 143 -3.69 -6.73 18.44
CA GLY A 143 -4.45 -6.06 17.39
C GLY A 143 -5.98 -6.12 17.49
N THR A 144 -6.55 -6.85 18.45
CA THR A 144 -8.01 -6.87 18.67
C THR A 144 -8.57 -5.50 19.06
N THR A 145 -7.72 -4.63 19.62
CA THR A 145 -8.06 -3.24 19.99
C THR A 145 -8.45 -2.37 18.80
N PHE A 146 -8.06 -2.74 17.58
CA PHE A 146 -8.31 -1.92 16.39
C PHE A 146 -9.68 -2.18 15.72
N LEU A 147 -10.34 -3.29 16.06
CA LEU A 147 -11.58 -3.72 15.39
C LEU A 147 -12.82 -3.19 16.12
N SER A 148 -13.70 -2.53 15.36
CA SER A 148 -15.01 -2.11 15.89
C SER A 148 -15.92 -3.31 16.15
N SER A 149 -16.93 -3.14 17.01
CA SER A 149 -17.98 -4.17 17.23
C SER A 149 -18.67 -4.59 15.92
N ALA A 150 -18.84 -3.66 14.98
CA ALA A 150 -19.39 -3.94 13.66
C ALA A 150 -18.45 -4.80 12.81
N ASP A 151 -17.13 -4.63 12.94
CA ASP A 151 -16.16 -5.47 12.23
C ASP A 151 -16.14 -6.89 12.77
N TRP A 152 -16.17 -7.04 14.10
CA TRP A 152 -16.35 -8.33 14.75
C TRP A 152 -17.60 -9.06 14.26
N HIS A 153 -18.73 -8.35 14.20
CA HIS A 153 -19.96 -8.93 13.70
C HIS A 153 -19.83 -9.46 12.26
N ARG A 154 -19.17 -8.69 11.37
CA ARG A 154 -18.91 -9.13 9.98
C ARG A 154 -18.00 -10.35 9.90
N ILE A 155 -16.95 -10.40 10.73
CA ILE A 155 -16.04 -11.55 10.81
C ILE A 155 -16.81 -12.79 11.25
N MET A 156 -17.68 -12.66 12.27
CA MET A 156 -18.49 -13.77 12.78
C MET A 156 -19.54 -14.27 11.78
N ILE A 157 -20.20 -13.37 11.06
CA ILE A 157 -21.05 -13.73 9.90
C ILE A 157 -20.21 -14.48 8.85
N GLY A 158 -18.99 -14.01 8.60
CA GLY A 158 -18.05 -14.64 7.67
C GLY A 158 -17.74 -16.08 8.02
N LYS A 159 -17.57 -16.35 9.32
CA LYS A 159 -17.22 -17.65 9.86
C LYS A 159 -18.37 -18.67 9.78
N THR A 160 -19.60 -18.22 9.99
CA THR A 160 -20.79 -19.09 10.01
C THR A 160 -21.30 -19.45 8.61
N ALA A 161 -21.01 -18.61 7.62
CA ALA A 161 -21.41 -18.87 6.23
C ALA A 161 -20.33 -19.70 5.49
N THR A 162 -20.73 -20.49 4.49
CA THR A 162 -19.81 -21.16 3.54
C THR A 162 -19.08 -20.15 2.65
N TRP A 163 -18.27 -19.29 3.24
CA TRP A 163 -17.50 -18.22 2.59
C TRP A 163 -16.56 -18.68 1.48
N PRO A 164 -15.92 -19.87 1.55
CA PRO A 164 -15.13 -20.38 0.42
C PRO A 164 -15.92 -20.43 -0.90
N ARG A 165 -17.24 -20.69 -0.83
CA ARG A 165 -18.12 -20.69 -2.02
C ARG A 165 -18.44 -19.29 -2.54
N ARG A 166 -18.50 -18.28 -1.67
CA ARG A 166 -18.78 -16.88 -2.06
C ARG A 166 -17.54 -16.18 -2.60
N PHE A 167 -16.39 -16.43 -1.99
CA PHE A 167 -15.12 -15.83 -2.40
C PHE A 167 -14.70 -16.27 -3.82
N LYS A 168 -14.93 -17.54 -4.17
CA LYS A 168 -14.73 -18.05 -5.54
C LYS A 168 -15.57 -17.31 -6.59
N LYS A 169 -16.71 -16.72 -6.21
CA LYS A 169 -17.60 -15.97 -7.12
C LYS A 169 -17.20 -14.50 -7.29
N LEU A 170 -16.58 -13.88 -6.28
CA LEU A 170 -16.11 -12.48 -6.35
C LEU A 170 -15.00 -12.30 -7.39
N LEU A 171 -14.24 -13.36 -7.67
CA LEU A 171 -13.14 -13.36 -8.62
C LEU A 171 -13.55 -13.31 -10.09
N VAL A 172 -14.80 -13.66 -10.42
CA VAL A 172 -15.22 -13.87 -11.81
C VAL A 172 -15.66 -12.58 -12.49
N LYS A 173 -15.94 -11.50 -11.74
CA LYS A 173 -16.53 -10.28 -12.32
C LYS A 173 -15.59 -9.10 -12.52
N ASP A 174 -14.59 -8.89 -11.66
CA ASP A 174 -13.96 -7.55 -11.59
C ASP A 174 -12.43 -7.51 -11.70
N ILE A 175 -11.75 -8.64 -11.93
CA ILE A 175 -10.33 -8.61 -12.29
C ILE A 175 -10.23 -8.70 -13.80
N LEU A 176 -10.46 -7.58 -14.49
CA LEU A 176 -9.79 -7.38 -15.77
C LEU A 176 -8.30 -7.60 -15.49
N PRO A 177 -7.59 -8.44 -16.27
CA PRO A 177 -6.14 -8.54 -16.11
C PRO A 177 -5.61 -7.12 -16.16
N VAL A 178 -4.74 -6.77 -15.20
CA VAL A 178 -3.89 -5.59 -15.34
C VAL A 178 -3.14 -5.82 -16.64
N ARG A 179 -3.69 -5.29 -17.74
CA ARG A 179 -2.99 -5.28 -19.02
C ARG A 179 -1.73 -4.50 -18.70
N ALA A 180 -0.58 -5.13 -18.89
CA ALA A 180 0.66 -4.38 -19.04
C ALA A 180 0.40 -3.39 -20.18
N VAL A 181 0.09 -2.15 -19.83
CA VAL A 181 -0.03 -1.08 -20.80
C VAL A 181 1.40 -0.76 -21.14
N GLY A 182 1.99 -1.49 -22.08
CA GLY A 182 3.35 -1.21 -22.53
C GLY A 182 3.39 0.21 -23.07
N HIS A 183 3.85 1.16 -22.26
CA HIS A 183 4.06 2.52 -22.68
C HIS A 183 5.30 2.52 -23.59
N GLN A 184 5.07 2.71 -24.90
CA GLN A 184 6.16 2.94 -25.84
C GLN A 184 6.54 4.41 -25.75
N CYS A 185 7.71 4.68 -25.18
CA CYS A 185 8.34 5.99 -25.25
C CYS A 185 9.38 5.95 -26.38
N THR A 186 9.36 6.96 -27.24
CA THR A 186 10.41 7.17 -28.25
C THR A 186 11.42 8.18 -27.74
N ASP A 187 12.72 7.88 -27.85
CA ASP A 187 13.76 8.85 -27.56
C ASP A 187 13.77 10.01 -28.58
N SER A 188 14.61 11.02 -28.36
CA SER A 188 14.78 12.16 -29.28
C SER A 188 15.31 11.78 -30.66
N LYS A 189 15.72 10.52 -30.86
CA LYS A 189 16.18 9.95 -32.14
C LYS A 189 15.12 9.04 -32.78
N GLY A 190 13.94 8.91 -32.18
CA GLY A 190 12.84 8.07 -32.67
C GLY A 190 12.97 6.58 -32.34
N ASN A 191 13.94 6.17 -31.52
CA ASN A 191 14.07 4.77 -31.11
C ASN A 191 13.01 4.43 -30.06
N THR A 192 12.27 3.34 -30.29
CA THR A 192 11.31 2.81 -29.32
C THR A 192 12.05 2.15 -28.16
N ILE A 193 11.96 2.72 -26.97
CA ILE A 193 12.46 2.09 -25.74
C ILE A 193 11.31 1.28 -25.15
N ARG A 194 11.50 -0.05 -25.06
CA ARG A 194 10.59 -0.94 -24.33
C ARG A 194 11.10 -1.08 -22.90
N TYR A 195 10.27 -0.70 -21.94
CA TYR A 195 10.52 -0.97 -20.53
C TYR A 195 9.81 -2.27 -20.16
N ASP A 196 10.57 -3.35 -19.96
CA ASP A 196 10.06 -4.58 -19.36
C ASP A 196 10.09 -4.41 -17.83
N GLY A 197 9.26 -3.50 -17.33
CA GLY A 197 9.03 -3.27 -15.91
C GLY A 197 7.55 -3.42 -15.60
N PHE A 198 7.19 -3.94 -14.43
CA PHE A 198 5.82 -3.88 -13.96
C PHE A 198 5.44 -2.40 -13.81
N ASP A 199 4.61 -1.89 -14.71
CA ASP A 199 4.15 -0.50 -14.69
C ASP A 199 3.32 -0.24 -13.43
N TYR A 200 3.96 0.34 -12.41
CA TYR A 200 3.27 1.21 -11.48
C TYR A 200 3.14 2.56 -12.18
N ILE A 201 1.89 3.01 -12.39
CA ILE A 201 1.50 4.27 -13.04
C ILE A 201 2.42 5.42 -12.59
N THR A 202 3.47 5.68 -13.38
CA THR A 202 4.28 6.89 -13.30
C THR A 202 3.71 7.83 -14.34
N GLN A 203 2.61 8.46 -13.98
CA GLN A 203 2.04 9.54 -14.78
C GLN A 203 2.97 10.75 -14.62
N CYS A 204 3.87 10.91 -15.60
CA CYS A 204 4.58 12.13 -15.99
C CYS A 204 4.75 13.19 -14.89
N CYS A 205 5.77 13.05 -14.03
CA CYS A 205 6.46 14.23 -13.55
C CYS A 205 7.24 14.81 -14.74
N SER A 206 6.58 15.66 -15.52
CA SER A 206 7.21 16.58 -16.45
C SER A 206 8.16 17.46 -15.64
N VAL A 207 9.42 17.07 -15.53
CA VAL A 207 10.49 17.99 -15.15
C VAL A 207 10.54 19.04 -16.27
N PRO A 208 10.23 20.32 -16.02
CA PRO A 208 10.51 21.33 -17.02
C PRO A 208 12.03 21.42 -17.12
N CYS A 209 12.58 20.93 -18.24
CA CYS A 209 13.91 21.29 -18.67
C CYS A 209 13.94 22.81 -18.84
N PHE A 210 14.34 23.53 -17.80
CA PHE A 210 14.81 24.89 -17.93
C PHE A 210 16.14 24.83 -18.68
N HIS A 211 16.09 25.09 -19.98
CA HIS A 211 17.25 25.60 -20.69
C HIS A 211 17.45 27.06 -20.26
N VAL A 212 18.50 27.28 -19.46
CA VAL A 212 19.19 28.57 -19.34
C VAL A 212 20.12 28.70 -20.54
#